data_AF-A0A285Q6F3-F1
#
_entry.id   AF-A0A285Q6F3-F1
#
_cell.length_a   1.000
_cell.length_b   1.000
_cell.length_c   1.000
_cell.angle_alpha   90.00
_cell.angle_beta   90.00
_cell.angle_gamma   90.00
#
_symmetry.space_group_name_H-M   'P 1'
#
loop_
_entity.id
_entity.type
_entity.pdbx_description
1 polymer ?
#
loop_
_entity_poly.entity_id
_entity_poly.type
_entity_poly.pdbx_seq_one_letter_code
_entity_poly.pdbx_strand_id
1 'polypeptide(L)'
;MEVDSEKVVRDAREAGAEIALEIDSAHGPLWSGRETLARLVLSLSSGILVGTITFAQTILATASTGSFASWSLVISWCFLFGSILLGLWSLHRGNTLRSFHARFVNSEPDIRKEASELNVGTHEELLDSFVGIVKKYSDTALEPLGSADIDAERYLRLSLITFAIGLGVFIICGGLQIT
;
A
#
# COMPACT_ATOMS: atom_id res chain seq x y z
N MET A 1 2.48 -43.59 -18.29
CA MET A 1 1.35 -42.89 -17.66
C MET A 1 1.50 -41.43 -18.06
N GLU A 2 0.62 -40.92 -18.91
CA GLU A 2 0.63 -39.51 -19.29
C GLU A 2 0.07 -38.72 -18.11
N VAL A 3 0.83 -37.76 -17.59
CA VAL A 3 0.33 -36.87 -16.54
C VAL A 3 -0.63 -35.90 -17.21
N ASP A 4 -1.88 -35.88 -16.72
CA ASP A 4 -2.90 -34.93 -17.16
C ASP A 4 -2.52 -33.53 -16.66
N SER A 5 -1.66 -32.85 -17.43
CA SER A 5 -1.13 -31.53 -17.13
C SER A 5 -2.24 -30.49 -16.97
N GLU A 6 -3.39 -30.68 -17.62
CA GLU A 6 -4.55 -29.80 -17.43
C GLU A 6 -5.17 -29.94 -16.06
N LYS A 7 -5.36 -31.17 -15.57
CA LYS A 7 -5.87 -31.40 -14.22
C LYS A 7 -4.95 -30.77 -13.17
N VAL A 8 -3.63 -30.95 -13.30
CA VAL A 8 -2.68 -30.44 -12.30
C VAL A 8 -2.60 -28.91 -12.32
N VAL A 9 -2.62 -28.28 -13.50
CA VAL A 9 -2.68 -26.81 -13.62
C VAL A 9 -3.96 -26.26 -12.99
N ARG A 10 -5.10 -26.94 -13.20
CA ARG A 10 -6.36 -26.57 -12.57
C ARG A 10 -6.30 -26.68 -11.05
N ASP A 11 -5.79 -27.79 -10.52
CA ASP A 11 -5.69 -28.01 -9.07
C ASP A 11 -4.73 -26.98 -8.42
N ALA A 12 -3.62 -26.61 -9.10
CA ALA A 12 -2.71 -25.54 -8.66
C ALA A 12 -3.37 -24.16 -8.67
N ARG A 13 -4.22 -23.88 -9.67
CA ARG A 13 -5.00 -22.65 -9.76
C ARG A 13 -6.04 -22.56 -8.65
N GLU A 14 -6.74 -23.65 -8.37
CA GLU A 14 -7.73 -23.73 -7.28
C GLU A 14 -7.05 -23.51 -5.92
N ALA A 15 -5.94 -24.20 -5.66
CA ALA A 15 -5.16 -24.02 -4.44
C ALA A 15 -4.62 -22.59 -4.28
N GLY A 16 -4.11 -21.98 -5.35
CA GLY A 16 -3.65 -20.59 -5.32
C GLY A 16 -4.77 -19.57 -5.10
N ALA A 17 -5.96 -19.84 -5.66
CA ALA A 17 -7.16 -19.02 -5.41
C ALA A 17 -7.65 -19.17 -3.97
N GLU A 18 -7.59 -20.38 -3.40
CA GLU A 18 -7.96 -20.65 -2.01
C GLU A 18 -7.01 -19.93 -1.04
N ILE A 19 -5.70 -20.01 -1.25
CA ILE A 19 -4.69 -19.28 -0.47
C ILE A 19 -4.92 -17.77 -0.57
N ALA A 20 -5.24 -17.27 -1.77
CA ALA A 20 -5.54 -15.86 -1.97
C ALA A 20 -6.78 -15.41 -1.20
N LEU A 21 -7.84 -16.22 -1.21
CA LEU A 21 -9.05 -15.96 -0.44
C LEU A 21 -8.78 -16.01 1.06
N GLU A 22 -7.97 -16.95 1.53
CA GLU A 22 -7.61 -17.06 2.94
C GLU A 22 -6.82 -15.82 3.41
N ILE A 23 -5.82 -15.39 2.63
CA ILE A 23 -5.05 -14.17 2.90
C ILE A 23 -5.95 -12.93 2.90
N ASP A 24 -6.83 -12.78 1.91
CA ASP A 24 -7.76 -11.64 1.85
C ASP A 24 -8.78 -11.67 2.99
N SER A 25 -9.24 -12.86 3.40
CA SER A 25 -10.15 -12.98 4.55
C SER A 25 -9.49 -12.57 5.86
N ALA A 26 -8.21 -12.90 6.05
CA ALA A 26 -7.45 -12.60 7.26
C ALA A 26 -6.96 -11.15 7.31
N HIS A 27 -6.47 -10.62 6.18
CA HIS A 27 -5.79 -9.32 6.13
C HIS A 27 -6.57 -8.22 5.39
N GLY A 28 -7.52 -8.59 4.53
CA GLY A 28 -8.30 -7.67 3.70
C GLY A 28 -9.05 -6.59 4.51
N PRO A 29 -9.73 -6.90 5.63
CA PRO A 29 -10.36 -5.89 6.47
C PRO A 29 -9.36 -4.85 7.01
N LEU A 30 -8.18 -5.31 7.42
CA LEU A 30 -7.12 -4.47 7.97
C LEU A 30 -6.49 -3.58 6.88
N TRP A 31 -6.25 -4.12 5.69
CA TRP A 31 -5.80 -3.35 4.53
C TRP A 31 -6.83 -2.30 4.11
N SER A 32 -8.12 -2.66 4.07
CA SER A 32 -9.20 -1.73 3.73
C SER A 32 -9.33 -0.59 4.76
N GLY A 33 -9.14 -0.90 6.05
CA GLY A 33 -9.11 0.09 7.12
C GLY A 33 -7.94 1.07 6.96
N ARG A 34 -6.74 0.56 6.69
CA ARG A 34 -5.54 1.37 6.40
C ARG A 34 -5.74 2.28 5.19
N GLU A 35 -6.32 1.74 4.12
CA GLU A 35 -6.61 2.50 2.90
C GLU A 35 -7.60 3.63 3.17
N THR A 36 -8.67 3.34 3.91
CA THR A 36 -9.69 4.33 4.28
C THR A 36 -9.07 5.45 5.13
N LEU A 37 -8.23 5.09 6.10
CA LEU A 37 -7.53 6.06 6.94
C LEU A 37 -6.55 6.91 6.12
N ALA A 38 -5.78 6.29 5.22
CA ALA A 38 -4.86 7.01 4.33
C ALA A 38 -5.61 8.02 3.45
N ARG A 39 -6.74 7.63 2.85
CA ARG A 39 -7.59 8.52 2.06
C ARG A 39 -8.19 9.67 2.88
N LEU A 40 -8.61 9.39 4.11
CA LEU A 40 -9.11 10.40 5.03
C LEU A 40 -8.03 11.45 5.35
N VAL A 41 -6.83 11.01 5.73
CA VAL A 41 -5.69 11.91 6.00
C VAL A 41 -5.34 12.72 4.77
N LEU A 42 -5.27 12.09 3.60
CA LEU A 42 -5.03 12.77 2.32
C LEU A 42 -6.06 13.88 2.05
N SER A 43 -7.34 13.56 2.23
CA SER A 43 -8.44 14.49 1.99
C SER A 43 -8.40 15.67 2.97
N LEU A 44 -8.21 15.40 4.27
CA LEU A 44 -8.11 16.43 5.30
C LEU A 44 -6.88 17.31 5.11
N SER A 45 -5.69 16.72 4.93
CA SER A 45 -4.45 17.45 4.69
C SER A 45 -4.56 18.33 3.45
N SER A 46 -5.14 17.83 2.37
CA SER A 46 -5.33 18.60 1.13
C SER A 46 -6.33 19.74 1.33
N GLY A 47 -7.45 19.49 2.01
CA GLY A 47 -8.46 20.51 2.28
C GLY A 47 -7.91 21.66 3.14
N ILE A 48 -7.17 21.32 4.21
CA ILE A 48 -6.51 22.31 5.07
C ILE A 48 -5.45 23.07 4.29
N LEU A 49 -4.59 22.37 3.55
CA LEU A 49 -3.51 23.00 2.79
C LEU A 49 -4.05 23.97 1.73
N VAL A 50 -5.02 23.55 0.92
CA VAL A 50 -5.64 24.40 -0.10
C VAL A 50 -6.35 25.58 0.56
N GLY A 51 -7.18 25.34 1.59
CA GLY A 51 -7.89 26.40 2.28
C GLY A 51 -6.93 27.45 2.85
N THR A 52 -5.85 27.01 3.50
CA THR A 52 -4.88 27.94 4.11
C THR A 52 -4.03 28.67 3.08
N ILE A 53 -3.70 28.06 1.94
CA ILE A 53 -3.04 28.75 0.83
C ILE A 53 -3.97 29.78 0.21
N THR A 54 -5.23 29.44 -0.04
CA THR A 54 -6.23 30.36 -0.62
C THR A 54 -6.45 31.59 0.27
N PHE A 55 -6.49 31.41 1.58
CA PHE A 55 -6.65 32.49 2.55
C PHE A 55 -5.32 33.02 3.10
N ALA A 56 -4.18 32.66 2.50
CA ALA A 56 -2.86 32.99 3.03
C ALA A 56 -2.67 34.50 3.21
N GLN A 57 -3.14 35.33 2.27
CA GLN A 57 -3.04 36.78 2.37
C GLN A 57 -3.83 37.32 3.57
N THR A 58 -5.03 36.82 3.80
CA THR A 58 -5.86 37.21 4.94
C THR A 58 -5.22 36.77 6.26
N ILE A 59 -4.77 35.52 6.33
CA ILE A 59 -4.14 34.95 7.54
C ILE A 59 -2.84 35.68 7.87
N LEU A 60 -2.00 35.94 6.87
CA LEU A 60 -0.73 36.66 7.05
C LEU A 60 -0.94 38.14 7.36
N ALA A 61 -2.02 38.78 6.87
CA ALA A 61 -2.36 40.15 7.22
C ALA A 61 -2.87 40.29 8.65
N THR A 62 -3.54 39.26 9.19
CA THR A 62 -3.98 39.23 10.60
C THR A 62 -2.87 38.86 11.57
N ALA A 63 -1.82 38.17 11.11
CA ALA A 63 -0.67 37.83 11.95
C ALA A 63 0.11 39.11 12.31
N SER A 64 0.05 39.54 13.57
CA SER A 64 0.72 40.74 14.07
C SER A 64 2.24 40.67 13.86
N THR A 65 2.76 41.32 12.81
CA THR A 65 4.14 41.84 12.57
C THR A 65 5.37 40.99 12.94
N GLY A 66 5.24 39.72 13.31
CA GLY A 66 6.34 38.84 13.68
C GLY A 66 6.71 37.88 12.56
N SER A 67 7.94 37.97 12.04
CA SER A 67 8.50 37.05 11.02
C SER A 67 8.29 35.56 11.38
N PHE A 68 8.32 35.22 12.67
CA PHE A 68 8.10 33.86 13.17
C PHE A 68 6.70 33.28 12.86
N ALA A 69 5.66 34.11 12.94
CA ALA A 69 4.28 33.70 12.70
C ALA A 69 4.06 33.29 11.23
N SER A 70 4.62 34.06 10.30
CA SER A 70 4.57 33.75 8.86
C SER A 70 5.36 32.49 8.51
N TRP A 71 6.53 32.29 9.11
CA TRP A 71 7.34 31.09 8.88
C TRP A 71 6.69 29.82 9.44
N SER A 72 6.02 29.90 10.59
CA SER A 72 5.32 28.75 11.18
C SER A 72 4.21 28.21 10.28
N LEU A 73 3.51 29.09 9.56
CA LEU A 73 2.48 28.73 8.59
C LEU A 73 3.07 27.96 7.40
N VAL A 74 4.19 28.45 6.85
CA VAL A 74 4.92 27.74 5.78
C VAL A 74 5.43 26.38 6.26
N ILE A 75 5.95 26.30 7.49
CA ILE A 75 6.39 25.02 8.08
C ILE A 75 5.21 24.05 8.19
N SER A 76 4.05 24.52 8.64
CA SER A 76 2.84 23.69 8.71
C SER A 76 2.44 23.13 7.34
N TRP A 77 2.56 23.94 6.28
CA TRP A 77 2.30 23.52 4.91
C TRP A 77 3.26 22.43 4.45
N CYS A 78 4.55 22.55 4.75
CA CYS A 78 5.53 21.52 4.44
C CYS A 78 5.19 20.19 5.13
N PHE A 79 4.74 20.23 6.39
CA PHE A 79 4.31 19.03 7.10
C PHE A 79 3.03 18.41 6.52
N LEU A 80 2.02 19.23 6.19
CA LEU A 80 0.78 18.76 5.56
C LEU A 80 1.04 18.19 4.17
N PHE A 81 1.90 18.82 3.37
CA PHE A 81 2.33 18.31 2.07
C PHE A 81 3.12 17.02 2.19
N GLY A 82 4.05 16.93 3.15
CA GLY A 82 4.75 15.69 3.46
C GLY A 82 3.80 14.56 3.86
N SER A 83 2.78 14.86 4.66
CA SER A 83 1.72 13.91 5.03
C SER A 83 0.96 13.39 3.82
N ILE A 84 0.63 14.26 2.86
CA ILE A 84 -0.01 13.90 1.58
C ILE A 84 0.86 12.92 0.79
N LEU A 85 2.15 13.22 0.61
CA LEU A 85 3.07 12.36 -0.14
C LEU A 85 3.22 10.99 0.51
N LEU A 86 3.37 10.95 1.84
CA LEU A 86 3.45 9.70 2.60
C LEU A 86 2.14 8.89 2.52
N GLY A 87 1.00 9.58 2.58
CA GLY A 87 -0.32 8.95 2.40
C GLY A 87 -0.49 8.33 1.01
N LEU A 88 -0.04 9.02 -0.04
CA LEU A 88 -0.04 8.49 -1.41
C LEU A 88 0.87 7.27 -1.56
N TRP A 89 2.06 7.29 -0.96
CA TRP A 89 2.95 6.13 -0.95
C TRP A 89 2.37 4.94 -0.20
N SER A 90 1.72 5.18 0.94
CA SER A 90 0.98 4.14 1.66
C SER A 90 -0.10 3.50 0.79
N LEU A 91 -0.89 4.32 0.08
CA LEU A 91 -1.92 3.83 -0.85
C LEU A 91 -1.33 3.06 -2.03
N HIS A 92 -0.21 3.53 -2.59
CA HIS A 92 0.47 2.84 -3.69
C HIS A 92 0.96 1.45 -3.27
N ARG A 93 1.53 1.32 -2.06
CA ARG A 93 1.91 0.02 -1.50
C ARG A 93 0.68 -0.85 -1.17
N GLY A 94 -0.39 -0.25 -0.65
CA GLY A 94 -1.67 -0.94 -0.44
C GLY A 94 -2.28 -1.53 -1.73
N ASN A 95 -2.21 -0.80 -2.84
CA ASN A 95 -2.63 -1.33 -4.15
C ASN A 95 -1.72 -2.46 -4.64
N THR A 96 -0.43 -2.41 -4.30
CA THR A 96 0.51 -3.50 -4.62
C THR A 96 0.18 -4.77 -3.82
N LEU A 97 -0.28 -4.64 -2.57
CA LEU A 97 -0.76 -5.77 -1.78
C LEU A 97 -1.98 -6.42 -2.43
N ARG A 98 -2.97 -5.63 -2.85
CA ARG A 98 -4.20 -6.15 -3.48
C ARG A 98 -4.00 -6.73 -4.88
N SER A 99 -2.92 -6.41 -5.58
CA SER A 99 -2.65 -6.95 -6.91
C SER A 99 -2.06 -8.36 -6.91
N PHE A 100 -1.81 -8.95 -5.73
CA PHE A 100 -1.18 -10.26 -5.60
C PHE A 100 -1.95 -11.39 -6.34
N HIS A 101 -3.27 -11.42 -6.22
CA HIS A 101 -4.10 -12.43 -6.90
C HIS A 101 -3.96 -12.32 -8.42
N ALA A 102 -3.98 -11.10 -8.96
CA ALA A 102 -3.75 -10.87 -10.39
C ALA A 102 -2.33 -11.27 -10.82
N ARG A 103 -1.32 -11.07 -9.97
CA ARG A 103 0.07 -11.48 -10.26
C ARG A 103 0.19 -13.01 -10.30
N PHE A 104 -0.43 -13.71 -9.36
CA PHE A 104 -0.44 -15.17 -9.34
C PHE A 104 -1.16 -15.76 -10.56
N VAL A 105 -2.36 -15.25 -10.89
CA VAL A 105 -3.11 -15.68 -12.08
C VAL A 105 -2.34 -15.38 -13.37
N ASN A 106 -1.64 -14.23 -13.45
CA ASN A 106 -0.84 -13.90 -14.64
C ASN A 106 0.42 -14.78 -14.80
N SER A 107 0.85 -15.52 -13.77
CA SER A 107 1.95 -16.49 -13.86
C SER A 107 1.52 -17.88 -14.33
N GLU A 108 0.21 -18.13 -14.47
CA GLU A 108 -0.36 -19.38 -14.99
C GLU A 108 0.26 -19.87 -16.33
N PRO A 109 0.47 -19.02 -17.37
CA PRO A 109 1.10 -19.47 -18.61
C PRO A 109 2.56 -19.91 -18.43
N ASP A 110 3.30 -19.29 -17.51
CA ASP A 110 4.69 -19.64 -17.22
C ASP A 110 4.77 -20.98 -16.46
N ILE A 111 3.86 -21.19 -15.50
CA ILE A 111 3.70 -22.49 -14.81
C ILE A 111 3.38 -23.60 -15.81
N ARG A 112 2.44 -23.35 -16.74
CA ARG A 112 2.06 -24.33 -17.77
C ARG A 112 3.23 -24.69 -18.67
N LYS A 113 4.05 -23.71 -19.04
CA LYS A 113 5.22 -23.91 -19.88
C LYS A 113 6.29 -24.73 -19.14
N GLU A 114 6.67 -24.33 -17.94
CA GLU A 114 7.71 -25.01 -17.15
C GLU A 114 7.27 -26.44 -16.76
N ALA A 115 5.97 -26.65 -16.51
CA ALA A 115 5.40 -27.97 -16.31
C ALA A 115 5.40 -28.87 -17.57
N SER A 116 5.18 -28.29 -18.75
CA SER A 116 5.21 -29.05 -20.02
C SER A 116 6.62 -29.49 -20.44
N GLU A 117 7.65 -28.84 -19.88
CA GLU A 117 9.05 -29.15 -20.12
C GLU A 117 9.61 -30.18 -19.12
N LEU A 118 8.83 -30.59 -18.10
CA LEU A 118 9.21 -31.64 -17.15
C LEU A 118 9.26 -33.00 -17.83
N ASN A 119 10.46 -33.56 -17.95
CA ASN A 119 10.67 -34.90 -18.49
C ASN A 119 11.28 -35.79 -17.40
N VAL A 120 10.42 -36.32 -16.52
CA VAL A 120 10.82 -37.06 -15.32
C VAL A 120 10.33 -38.50 -15.38
N GLY A 121 11.19 -39.44 -14.98
CA GLY A 121 10.99 -40.87 -15.25
C GLY A 121 9.95 -41.55 -14.34
N THR A 122 9.80 -41.09 -13.10
CA THR A 122 8.85 -41.68 -12.14
C THR A 122 7.72 -40.70 -11.76
N HIS A 123 6.55 -41.24 -11.42
CA HIS A 123 5.38 -40.43 -11.06
C HIS A 123 5.60 -39.57 -9.80
N GLU A 124 6.39 -40.09 -8.86
CA GLU A 124 6.72 -39.42 -7.60
C GLU A 124 7.64 -38.21 -7.80
N GLU A 125 8.70 -38.35 -8.62
CA GLU A 125 9.61 -37.24 -8.97
C GLU A 125 8.91 -36.15 -9.81
N LEU A 126 7.94 -36.54 -10.63
CA LEU A 126 7.15 -35.62 -11.45
C LEU A 126 6.21 -34.77 -10.58
N LEU A 127 5.58 -35.39 -9.57
CA LEU A 127 4.79 -34.68 -8.56
C LEU A 127 5.66 -33.73 -7.72
N ASP A 128 6.81 -34.18 -7.23
CA ASP A 128 7.70 -33.35 -6.40
C ASP A 128 8.27 -32.16 -7.19
N SER A 129 8.68 -32.39 -8.44
CA SER A 129 9.15 -31.32 -9.34
C SER A 129 8.05 -30.29 -9.64
N PHE A 130 6.82 -30.75 -9.86
CA PHE A 130 5.68 -29.86 -10.11
C PHE A 130 5.30 -29.06 -8.86
N VAL A 131 5.27 -29.68 -7.68
CA VAL A 131 5.07 -28.99 -6.40
C VAL A 131 6.16 -27.93 -6.20
N GLY A 132 7.41 -28.22 -6.57
CA GLY A 132 8.51 -27.27 -6.57
C GLY A 132 8.26 -26.05 -7.47
N ILE A 133 7.72 -26.25 -8.68
CA ILE A 133 7.36 -25.17 -9.61
C ILE A 133 6.24 -24.30 -9.02
N VAL A 134 5.14 -24.91 -8.57
CA VAL A 134 4.02 -24.17 -7.97
C VAL A 134 4.49 -23.39 -6.75
N LYS A 135 5.32 -24.00 -5.90
CA LYS A 135 5.92 -23.34 -4.74
C LYS A 135 6.79 -22.16 -5.15
N LYS A 136 7.66 -22.30 -6.15
CA LYS A 136 8.51 -21.22 -6.67
C LYS A 136 7.69 -20.00 -7.12
N TYR A 137 6.63 -20.20 -7.90
CA TYR A 137 5.77 -19.09 -8.35
C TYR A 137 4.90 -18.53 -7.22
N SER A 138 4.47 -19.37 -6.29
CA SER A 138 3.74 -18.93 -5.09
C SER A 138 4.63 -18.06 -4.21
N ASP A 139 5.85 -18.50 -3.89
CA ASP A 139 6.84 -17.75 -3.11
C ASP A 139 7.19 -16.43 -3.81
N THR A 140 7.36 -16.43 -5.15
CA THR A 140 7.61 -15.21 -5.93
C THR A 140 6.43 -14.24 -5.89
N ALA A 141 5.19 -14.74 -5.91
CA ALA A 141 3.98 -13.92 -5.81
C ALA A 141 3.80 -13.35 -4.39
N LEU A 142 4.22 -14.09 -3.37
CA LEU A 142 4.10 -13.73 -1.94
C LEU A 142 5.27 -12.88 -1.41
N GLU A 143 6.47 -13.00 -1.98
CA GLU A 143 7.67 -12.24 -1.58
C GLU A 143 7.43 -10.71 -1.44
N PRO A 144 6.73 -10.03 -2.36
CA PRO A 144 6.47 -8.60 -2.22
C PRO A 144 5.41 -8.26 -1.17
N LEU A 145 4.57 -9.20 -0.70
CA LEU A 145 3.50 -8.89 0.25
C LEU A 145 4.05 -8.46 1.61
N GLY A 146 5.03 -9.19 2.16
CA GLY A 146 5.56 -8.89 3.49
C GLY A 146 6.19 -7.50 3.57
N SER A 147 7.04 -7.17 2.59
CA SER A 147 7.68 -5.85 2.53
C SER A 147 6.68 -4.73 2.23
N ALA A 148 5.73 -4.96 1.31
CA ALA A 148 4.71 -3.96 0.97
C ALA A 148 3.77 -3.66 2.15
N ASP A 149 3.43 -4.64 2.98
CA ASP A 149 2.55 -4.43 4.15
C ASP A 149 3.24 -3.59 5.22
N ILE A 150 4.50 -3.93 5.54
CA ILE A 150 5.32 -3.19 6.48
C ILE A 150 5.53 -1.75 6.01
N ASP A 151 5.84 -1.56 4.73
CA ASP A 151 6.02 -0.23 4.14
C ASP A 151 4.72 0.58 4.14
N ALA A 152 3.60 -0.03 3.72
CA ALA A 152 2.29 0.63 3.73
C ALA A 152 1.91 1.13 5.13
N GLU A 153 2.12 0.30 6.15
CA GLU A 153 1.90 0.65 7.55
C GLU A 153 2.84 1.77 8.03
N ARG A 154 4.13 1.66 7.72
CA ARG A 154 5.14 2.66 8.09
C ARG A 154 4.82 4.02 7.50
N TYR A 155 4.51 4.08 6.19
CA TYR A 155 4.16 5.33 5.52
C TYR A 155 2.85 5.92 6.04
N LEU A 156 1.85 5.08 6.38
CA LEU A 156 0.61 5.55 7.00
C LEU A 156 0.87 6.19 8.37
N ARG A 157 1.67 5.54 9.22
CA ARG A 157 2.04 6.09 10.54
C ARG A 157 2.79 7.41 10.40
N LEU A 158 3.76 7.49 9.50
CA LEU A 158 4.50 8.73 9.24
C LEU A 158 3.57 9.82 8.69
N SER A 159 2.63 9.48 7.81
CA SER A 159 1.61 10.41 7.29
C SER A 159 0.73 10.97 8.42
N LEU A 160 0.30 10.14 9.36
CA LEU A 160 -0.47 10.55 10.53
C LEU A 160 0.32 11.46 11.48
N ILE A 161 1.59 11.10 11.76
CA ILE A 161 2.47 11.90 12.63
C ILE A 161 2.73 13.26 12.01
N THR A 162 3.10 13.29 10.74
CA THR A 162 3.35 14.55 10.01
C THR A 162 2.09 15.39 9.87
N PHE A 163 0.92 14.76 9.67
CA PHE A 163 -0.38 15.45 9.71
C PHE A 163 -0.63 16.10 11.08
N ALA A 164 -0.50 15.33 12.16
CA ALA A 164 -0.75 15.83 13.52
C ALA A 164 0.20 16.98 13.89
N ILE A 165 1.49 16.88 13.50
CA ILE A 165 2.46 17.97 13.69
C ILE A 165 2.07 19.19 12.85
N GLY A 166 1.77 19.01 11.56
CA GLY A 166 1.37 20.10 10.67
C GLY A 166 0.12 20.83 11.16
N LEU A 167 -0.91 20.06 11.55
CA LEU A 167 -2.14 20.58 12.12
C LEU A 167 -1.90 21.29 13.47
N GLY A 168 -1.07 20.70 14.35
CA GLY A 168 -0.74 21.29 15.64
C GLY A 168 0.00 22.63 15.49
N VAL A 169 1.00 22.70 14.62
CA VAL A 169 1.70 23.95 14.29
C VAL A 169 0.71 24.98 13.73
N PHE A 170 -0.16 24.55 12.80
CA PHE A 170 -1.18 25.43 12.22
C PHE A 170 -2.15 25.99 13.26
N ILE A 171 -2.69 25.16 14.16
CA ILE A 171 -3.66 25.59 15.18
C ILE A 171 -3.01 26.49 16.23
N ILE A 172 -1.84 26.10 16.75
CA ILE A 172 -1.16 26.87 17.80
C ILE A 172 -0.75 28.23 17.26
N CYS A 173 -0.08 28.26 16.10
CA CYS A 173 0.39 29.51 15.54
C CYS A 173 -0.72 30.34 14.91
N GLY A 174 -1.73 29.71 14.30
CA GLY A 174 -2.91 30.39 13.77
C GLY A 174 -3.85 30.92 14.87
N GLY A 175 -4.02 30.18 15.97
CA GLY A 175 -4.80 30.62 17.12
C GLY A 175 -4.16 31.80 17.86
N LEU A 176 -2.83 31.77 18.02
CA LEU A 176 -2.05 32.87 18.58
C LEU A 176 -2.03 34.14 17.69
N GLN A 177 -2.42 34.04 16.41
CA GLN A 177 -2.50 35.21 15.52
C GLN A 177 -3.83 35.97 15.64
N ILE A 178 -4.88 35.36 16.22
CA ILE A 178 -6.21 35.95 16.33
C ILE A 178 -6.41 36.66 17.69
N THR A 179 -5.62 36.29 18.71
CA THR A 179 -5.59 36.92 20.05
C THR A 179 -4.55 38.02 20.14
#